data_AF-A0A4U9VXP2-F1
#
_entry.id   AF-A0A4U9VXP2-F1
#
_cell.length_a   1.000
_cell.length_b   1.000
_cell.length_c   1.000
_cell.angle_alpha   90.00
_cell.angle_beta   90.00
_cell.angle_gamma   90.00
#
_symmetry.space_group_name_H-M   'P 1'
#
loop_
_entity.id
_entity.type
_entity.pdbx_description
1 polymer ?
#
loop_
_entity_poly.entity_id
_entity_poly.type
_entity_poly.pdbx_seq_one_letter_code
_entity_poly.pdbx_strand_id
1 'polypeptide(L)'
;MRWSLPLGYSRILPWHSRLICRLTGHLVDRCLQTSAKDVYALGDCAEIDGQLMPFLLPIQFSAMALAKNLLGMAEPVKFPAMLVKVKTPDLPLHMAAKPQRQDLSWSITVDPQGMIAKGMDQQQQLRAFIVSEDHMKQAFGLLKALNA
;
A
#
# COMPACT_ATOMS: atom_id res chain seq x y z
N MET A 1 3.60 4.59 -34.66
CA MET A 1 2.18 4.28 -34.94
C MET A 1 1.41 4.37 -33.63
N ARG A 2 0.48 5.32 -33.53
CA ARG A 2 -0.32 5.58 -32.33
C ARG A 2 -1.64 4.84 -32.49
N TRP A 3 -1.87 3.80 -31.69
CA TRP A 3 -3.14 3.07 -31.70
C TRP A 3 -3.99 3.58 -30.53
N SER A 4 -5.10 4.22 -30.87
CA SER A 4 -6.18 4.62 -29.96
C SER A 4 -6.84 3.38 -29.36
N LEU A 5 -7.09 3.40 -28.05
CA LEU A 5 -7.67 2.29 -27.29
C LEU A 5 -9.14 2.57 -26.95
N PRO A 6 -10.05 1.59 -27.07
CA PRO A 6 -11.27 1.56 -26.28
C PRO A 6 -10.96 1.02 -24.87
N LEU A 7 -11.58 1.65 -23.87
CA LEU A 7 -11.50 1.26 -22.45
C LEU A 7 -12.13 -0.12 -22.24
N GLY A 8 -11.41 -1.05 -21.59
CA GLY A 8 -12.06 -2.21 -20.93
C GLY A 8 -11.50 -3.62 -21.15
N TYR A 9 -10.27 -3.84 -21.62
CA TYR A 9 -9.74 -5.21 -21.80
C TYR A 9 -8.54 -5.54 -20.92
N SER A 10 -8.71 -6.55 -20.06
CA SER A 10 -7.62 -7.25 -19.38
C SER A 10 -6.74 -7.91 -20.45
N ARG A 11 -5.50 -7.44 -20.64
CA ARG A 11 -4.56 -8.06 -21.58
C ARG A 11 -4.01 -9.35 -20.99
N ILE A 12 -4.42 -10.50 -21.53
CA ILE A 12 -3.62 -11.72 -21.44
C ILE A 12 -2.42 -11.48 -22.38
N LEU A 13 -1.22 -11.33 -21.84
CA LEU A 13 -0.01 -11.23 -22.65
C LEU A 13 0.25 -12.58 -23.33
N PRO A 14 0.70 -12.61 -24.60
CA PRO A 14 0.96 -13.85 -25.35
C PRO A 14 2.32 -14.41 -24.94
N TRP A 15 2.41 -14.94 -23.72
CA TRP A 15 3.48 -15.82 -23.29
C TRP A 15 2.81 -17.10 -22.75
N HIS A 16 3.39 -18.27 -23.00
CA HIS A 16 2.77 -19.58 -22.74
C HIS A 16 2.35 -19.86 -21.28
N SER A 17 2.63 -18.96 -20.35
CA SER A 17 2.21 -19.03 -18.96
C SER A 17 0.84 -18.35 -18.78
N ARG A 18 -0.16 -19.08 -18.27
CA ARG A 18 -1.50 -18.55 -17.89
C ARG A 18 -1.43 -17.64 -16.66
N LEU A 19 -0.47 -16.72 -16.62
CA LEU A 19 -0.33 -15.72 -15.57
C LEU A 19 -1.26 -14.55 -15.85
N ILE A 20 -2.14 -14.25 -14.89
CA ILE A 20 -2.97 -13.05 -14.98
C ILE A 20 -2.09 -11.84 -14.65
N CYS A 21 -1.80 -11.05 -15.68
CA CYS A 21 -1.13 -9.77 -15.58
C CYS A 21 -2.14 -8.67 -15.89
N ARG A 22 -2.30 -7.70 -14.99
CA ARG A 22 -3.04 -6.46 -15.21
C ARG A 22 -2.05 -5.36 -15.57
N LEU A 23 -2.54 -4.24 -16.09
CA LEU A 23 -1.71 -3.05 -16.33
C LEU A 23 -1.01 -2.56 -15.05
N THR A 24 -1.54 -2.95 -13.89
CA THR A 24 -1.05 -2.65 -12.55
C THR A 24 -0.04 -3.66 -12.02
N GLY A 25 -0.08 -4.95 -12.41
CA GLY A 25 0.86 -5.96 -11.90
C GLY A 25 0.34 -7.40 -12.04
N HIS A 26 1.05 -8.35 -11.43
CA HIS A 26 0.61 -9.74 -11.29
C HIS A 26 -0.37 -9.87 -10.13
N LEU A 27 -1.55 -10.40 -10.41
CA LEU A 27 -2.52 -10.70 -9.37
C LEU A 27 -2.01 -11.86 -8.52
N VAL A 28 -1.91 -11.64 -7.21
CA VAL A 28 -1.56 -12.66 -6.24
C VAL A 28 -2.60 -12.73 -5.12
N ASP A 29 -2.75 -13.91 -4.54
CA ASP A 29 -3.52 -14.07 -3.31
C ASP A 29 -2.74 -13.57 -2.08
N ARG A 30 -3.34 -13.68 -0.89
CA ARG A 30 -2.67 -13.27 0.36
C ARG A 30 -1.54 -14.21 0.78
N CYS A 31 -1.41 -15.38 0.18
CA CYS A 31 -0.26 -16.27 0.34
C CYS A 31 0.85 -15.96 -0.68
N LEU A 32 0.65 -14.93 -1.53
CA LEU A 32 1.56 -14.42 -2.56
C LEU A 32 1.70 -15.33 -3.78
N GLN A 33 0.75 -16.26 -3.94
CA GLN A 33 0.69 -17.15 -5.09
C GLN A 33 -0.04 -16.48 -6.25
N THR A 34 0.51 -16.62 -7.45
CA THR A 34 -0.12 -16.16 -8.70
C THR A 34 -1.20 -17.15 -9.17
N SER A 35 -1.84 -16.86 -10.30
CA SER A 35 -2.76 -17.81 -10.94
C SER A 35 -2.08 -19.10 -11.44
N ALA A 36 -0.76 -19.13 -11.57
CA ALA A 36 -0.02 -20.33 -11.93
C ALA A 36 0.43 -21.07 -10.66
N LYS A 37 0.27 -22.39 -10.67
CA LYS A 37 0.72 -23.25 -9.58
C LYS A 37 2.23 -23.11 -9.38
N ASP A 38 2.67 -23.03 -8.13
CA ASP A 38 4.07 -22.96 -7.73
C ASP A 38 4.83 -21.72 -8.26
N VAL A 39 4.09 -20.70 -8.71
CA VAL A 39 4.64 -19.40 -9.14
C VAL A 39 4.12 -18.32 -8.20
N TYR A 40 5.04 -17.54 -7.63
CA TYR A 40 4.79 -16.53 -6.61
C TYR A 40 5.29 -15.16 -7.08
N ALA A 41 4.68 -14.08 -6.58
CA ALA A 41 5.15 -12.72 -6.80
C ALA A 41 5.02 -11.88 -5.52
N LEU A 42 5.99 -10.99 -5.33
CA LEU A 42 6.01 -9.99 -4.26
C LEU A 42 6.73 -8.74 -4.81
N GLY A 43 6.65 -7.61 -4.10
CA GLY A 43 7.29 -6.39 -4.57
C GLY A 43 6.35 -5.47 -5.34
N ASP A 44 6.95 -4.55 -6.08
CA ASP A 44 6.24 -3.53 -6.86
C ASP A 44 5.38 -4.13 -7.99
N CYS A 45 5.66 -5.38 -8.39
CA CYS A 45 4.93 -6.09 -9.42
C CYS A 45 3.75 -6.92 -8.88
N ALA A 46 3.54 -6.99 -7.57
CA ALA A 46 2.51 -7.82 -6.95
C ALA A 46 1.28 -6.98 -6.57
N GLU A 47 0.13 -7.35 -7.16
CA GLU A 47 -1.18 -6.80 -6.80
C GLU A 47 -1.87 -7.74 -5.80
N ILE A 48 -2.02 -7.28 -4.55
CA ILE A 48 -2.66 -8.02 -3.45
C ILE A 48 -3.97 -7.32 -3.11
N ASP A 49 -5.08 -8.05 -3.02
CA ASP A 49 -6.41 -7.49 -2.71
C ASP A 49 -6.80 -6.31 -3.64
N GLY A 50 -6.37 -6.35 -4.91
CA GLY A 50 -6.61 -5.29 -5.88
C GLY A 50 -5.76 -4.03 -5.67
N GLN A 51 -4.68 -4.11 -4.89
CA GLN A 51 -3.82 -2.98 -4.56
C GLN A 51 -2.35 -3.24 -4.87
N LEU A 52 -1.71 -2.26 -5.50
CA LEU A 52 -0.27 -2.15 -5.54
C LEU A 52 0.22 -1.36 -4.33
N MET A 53 1.22 -1.90 -3.66
CA MET A 53 1.87 -1.22 -2.54
C MET A 53 3.38 -1.16 -2.78
N PRO A 54 3.84 -0.30 -3.72
CA PRO A 54 5.25 -0.19 -4.09
C PRO A 54 6.05 0.57 -3.02
N PHE A 55 6.07 0.04 -1.81
CA PHE A 55 6.75 0.57 -0.65
C PHE A 55 7.53 -0.53 0.05
N LEU A 56 8.68 -0.19 0.63
CA LEU A 56 9.58 -1.17 1.23
C LEU A 56 8.96 -2.01 2.36
N LEU A 57 8.10 -1.43 3.21
CA LEU A 57 7.46 -2.17 4.32
C LEU A 57 6.54 -3.31 3.82
N PRO A 58 5.57 -3.08 2.92
CA PRO A 58 4.79 -4.15 2.28
C PRO A 58 5.65 -5.27 1.67
N ILE A 59 6.78 -4.92 1.04
CA ILE A 59 7.71 -5.90 0.46
C ILE A 59 8.31 -6.78 1.55
N GLN A 60 8.73 -6.18 2.67
CA GLN A 60 9.28 -6.93 3.81
C GLN A 60 8.24 -7.88 4.43
N PHE A 61 7.02 -7.41 4.70
CA PHE A 61 5.94 -8.25 5.22
C PHE A 61 5.61 -9.40 4.26
N SER A 62 5.59 -9.11 2.96
CA SER A 62 5.32 -10.12 1.93
C SER A 62 6.45 -11.16 1.87
N ALA A 63 7.71 -10.74 1.86
CA ALA A 63 8.85 -11.65 1.85
C ALA A 63 8.85 -12.59 3.07
N MET A 64 8.54 -12.06 4.26
CA MET A 64 8.42 -12.87 5.48
C MET A 64 7.29 -13.89 5.40
N ALA A 65 6.11 -13.50 4.91
CA ALA A 65 4.98 -14.41 4.73
C ALA A 65 5.29 -15.48 3.66
N LEU A 66 5.86 -15.09 2.52
CA LEU A 66 6.22 -16.01 1.46
C LEU A 66 7.25 -17.04 1.93
N ALA A 67 8.28 -16.62 2.66
CA ALA A 67 9.30 -17.53 3.18
C ALA A 67 8.69 -18.64 4.04
N LYS A 68 7.73 -18.30 4.91
CA LYS A 68 6.99 -19.28 5.69
C LYS A 68 6.13 -20.20 4.80
N ASN A 69 5.50 -19.62 3.78
CA ASN A 69 4.61 -20.38 2.90
C ASN A 69 5.34 -21.40 2.03
N LEU A 70 6.54 -21.03 1.56
CA LEU A 70 7.44 -21.95 0.85
C LEU A 70 7.91 -23.12 1.73
N LEU A 71 7.90 -22.96 3.06
CA LEU A 71 8.21 -24.01 4.04
C LEU A 71 6.97 -24.84 4.44
N GLY A 72 5.85 -24.70 3.74
CA GLY A 72 4.63 -25.48 3.97
C GLY A 72 3.67 -24.86 5.00
N MET A 73 3.93 -23.63 5.46
CA MET A 73 2.90 -22.87 6.16
C MET A 73 1.89 -22.30 5.15
N ALA A 74 0.65 -22.03 5.58
CA ALA A 74 -0.35 -21.36 4.75
C ALA A 74 -0.78 -20.07 5.45
N GLU A 75 0.18 -19.17 5.69
CA GLU A 75 -0.03 -17.93 6.43
C GLU A 75 -0.27 -16.76 5.47
N PRO A 76 -1.47 -16.16 5.48
CA PRO A 76 -1.73 -14.97 4.68
C PRO A 76 -0.95 -13.77 5.20
N VAL A 77 -0.37 -12.98 4.31
CA VAL A 77 0.29 -11.72 4.65
C VAL A 77 -0.70 -10.76 5.31
N LYS A 78 -0.24 -10.09 6.38
CA LYS A 78 -1.00 -9.07 7.10
C LYS A 78 -0.24 -7.76 7.04
N PHE A 79 -0.93 -6.71 6.64
CA PHE A 79 -0.39 -5.36 6.56
C PHE A 79 -0.98 -4.52 7.70
N PRO A 80 -0.21 -4.19 8.75
CA PRO A 80 -0.65 -3.24 9.77
C PRO A 80 -0.73 -1.82 9.20
N ALA A 81 -1.13 -0.82 9.99
CA ALA A 81 -0.90 0.56 9.60
C ALA A 81 0.61 0.78 9.42
N MET A 82 1.02 1.10 8.20
CA MET A 82 2.42 1.27 7.81
C MET A 82 2.72 2.74 7.54
N LEU A 83 3.85 3.20 8.08
CA LEU A 83 4.35 4.55 7.85
C LEU A 83 5.08 4.62 6.50
N VAL A 84 4.60 5.50 5.64
CA VAL A 84 5.28 5.90 4.41
C VAL A 84 6.04 7.20 4.65
N LYS A 85 7.33 7.20 4.31
CA LYS A 85 8.19 8.39 4.40
C LYS A 85 8.44 8.94 2.99
N VAL A 86 7.98 10.15 2.73
CA VAL A 86 8.20 10.86 1.47
C VAL A 86 9.41 11.77 1.64
N LYS A 87 10.43 11.54 0.80
CA LYS A 87 11.73 12.23 0.86
C LYS A 87 11.78 13.38 -0.15
N THR A 88 10.82 14.28 -0.11
CA THR A 88 10.88 15.51 -0.91
C THR A 88 11.70 16.53 -0.11
N PRO A 89 12.88 16.97 -0.59
CA PRO A 89 13.80 17.80 0.21
C PRO A 89 13.15 19.08 0.75
N ASP A 90 12.33 19.75 -0.06
CA ASP A 90 11.70 21.02 0.29
C ASP A 90 10.42 20.86 1.13
N LEU A 91 9.88 19.64 1.22
CA LEU A 91 8.65 19.32 1.95
C LEU A 91 8.67 17.84 2.37
N PRO A 92 9.45 17.46 3.38
CA PRO A 92 9.49 16.07 3.84
C PRO A 92 8.17 15.71 4.53
N LEU A 93 7.63 14.52 4.24
CA LEU A 93 6.33 14.08 4.76
C LEU A 93 6.41 12.67 5.35
N HIS A 94 5.69 12.46 6.45
CA HIS A 94 5.35 11.14 6.95
C HIS A 94 3.84 10.96 6.91
N MET A 95 3.37 9.82 6.41
CA MET A 95 1.95 9.52 6.32
C MET A 95 1.67 8.04 6.57
N ALA A 96 0.47 7.73 7.03
CA ALA A 96 0.02 6.34 7.17
C ALA A 96 -1.46 6.20 6.86
N ALA A 97 -1.82 4.97 6.46
CA ALA A 97 -3.14 4.54 5.97
C ALA A 97 -3.49 4.98 4.53
N LYS A 98 -4.74 4.73 4.12
CA LYS A 98 -5.25 5.00 2.76
C LYS A 98 -5.90 6.39 2.73
N PRO A 99 -5.20 7.47 2.32
CA PRO A 99 -5.75 8.82 2.31
C PRO A 99 -6.94 8.99 1.34
N GLN A 100 -7.09 8.09 0.37
CA GLN A 100 -8.19 8.09 -0.61
C GLN A 100 -9.50 7.49 -0.09
N ARG A 101 -9.57 7.13 1.20
CA ARG A 101 -10.81 6.69 1.83
C ARG A 101 -11.84 7.82 1.80
N GLN A 102 -13.01 7.54 1.23
CA GLN A 102 -14.09 8.52 1.06
C GLN A 102 -14.85 8.82 2.36
N ASP A 103 -14.69 7.98 3.38
CA ASP A 103 -15.33 8.10 4.69
C ASP A 103 -14.58 9.04 5.66
N LEU A 104 -13.50 9.69 5.22
CA LEU A 104 -12.65 10.50 6.08
C LEU A 104 -13.05 11.98 6.09
N SER A 105 -13.28 12.50 7.28
CA SER A 105 -13.30 13.94 7.57
C SER A 105 -11.91 14.40 7.95
N TRP A 106 -11.35 15.35 7.19
CA TRP A 106 -9.98 15.84 7.40
C TRP A 106 -9.95 17.09 8.26
N SER A 107 -9.17 17.05 9.34
CA SER A 107 -8.76 18.23 10.11
C SER A 107 -7.31 18.55 9.78
N ILE A 108 -7.05 19.76 9.30
CA ILE A 108 -5.71 20.21 8.88
C ILE A 108 -5.31 21.41 9.74
N THR A 109 -4.17 21.30 10.39
CA THR A 109 -3.51 22.40 11.11
C THR A 109 -2.20 22.70 10.41
N VAL A 110 -1.95 23.99 10.14
CA VAL A 110 -0.71 24.48 9.53
C VAL A 110 -0.16 25.57 10.42
N ASP A 111 1.12 25.47 10.77
CA ASP A 111 1.85 26.47 11.54
C ASP A 111 3.31 26.57 11.02
N PRO A 112 4.15 27.48 11.54
CA PRO A 112 5.53 27.64 11.08
C PRO A 112 6.43 26.40 11.21
N GLN A 113 6.03 25.39 11.99
CA GLN A 113 6.72 24.10 12.15
C GLN A 113 6.25 23.04 11.14
N GLY A 114 5.23 23.35 10.34
CA GLY A 114 4.73 22.49 9.26
C GLY A 114 3.22 22.25 9.32
N MET A 115 2.81 21.09 8.84
CA MET A 115 1.41 20.67 8.74
C MET A 115 1.16 19.37 9.50
N ILE A 116 -0.03 19.29 10.10
CA ILE A 116 -0.63 18.05 10.60
C ILE A 116 -2.02 17.93 9.98
N ALA A 117 -2.23 16.89 9.17
CA ALA A 117 -3.53 16.49 8.67
C ALA A 117 -3.95 15.17 9.32
N LYS A 118 -5.14 15.12 9.91
CA LYS A 118 -5.73 13.93 10.52
C LYS A 118 -7.04 13.60 9.82
N GLY A 119 -7.16 12.39 9.31
CA GLY A 119 -8.39 11.85 8.73
C GLY A 119 -9.13 11.03 9.77
N MET A 120 -10.32 11.48 10.14
CA MET A 120 -11.19 10.83 11.13
C MET A 120 -12.38 10.17 10.44
N ASP A 121 -12.84 9.01 10.93
CA ASP A 121 -14.10 8.43 10.47
C ASP A 121 -15.33 9.04 11.18
N GLN A 122 -16.52 8.56 10.84
CA GLN A 122 -17.78 8.99 11.46
C GLN A 122 -17.84 8.76 12.98
N GLN A 123 -17.04 7.83 13.51
CA GLN A 123 -16.96 7.49 14.93
C GLN A 123 -15.86 8.28 15.66
N GLN A 124 -15.31 9.32 15.01
CA GLN A 124 -14.19 10.12 15.53
C GLN A 124 -12.96 9.26 15.83
N GLN A 125 -12.73 8.18 15.08
CA GLN A 125 -11.50 7.40 15.16
C GLN A 125 -10.49 7.87 14.12
N LEU A 126 -9.22 7.99 14.51
CA LEU A 126 -8.15 8.33 13.58
C LEU A 126 -7.94 7.17 12.60
N ARG A 127 -8.08 7.45 11.31
CA ARG A 127 -7.92 6.45 10.24
C ARG A 127 -6.81 6.76 9.26
N ALA A 128 -6.34 8.01 9.19
CA ALA A 128 -5.18 8.39 8.40
C ALA A 128 -4.51 9.64 8.99
N PHE A 129 -3.23 9.83 8.70
CA PHE A 129 -2.57 11.11 8.97
C PHE A 129 -1.50 11.43 7.93
N ILE A 130 -1.18 12.71 7.84
CA ILE A 130 -0.05 13.27 7.11
C ILE A 130 0.59 14.32 8.01
N VAL A 131 1.89 14.25 8.20
CA VAL A 131 2.67 15.26 8.95
C VAL A 131 3.89 15.66 8.16
N SER A 132 4.28 16.92 8.28
CA SER A 132 5.38 17.50 7.53
C SER A 132 6.39 18.21 8.46
N GLU A 133 7.60 18.46 7.94
CA GLU A 133 8.70 19.18 8.63
C GLU A 133 8.87 18.79 10.12
N ASP A 134 8.77 19.74 11.04
CA ASP A 134 9.03 19.52 12.47
C ASP A 134 7.95 18.68 13.14
N HIS A 135 6.73 18.68 12.59
CA HIS A 135 5.65 17.81 13.05
C HIS A 135 5.84 16.34 12.69
N MET A 136 6.82 15.98 11.83
CA MET A 136 7.18 14.57 11.58
C MET A 136 7.57 13.80 12.85
N LYS A 137 7.99 14.50 13.93
CA LYS A 137 8.25 13.92 15.24
C LYS A 137 7.00 13.27 15.87
N GLN A 138 5.81 13.71 15.49
CA GLN A 138 4.53 13.18 15.98
C GLN A 138 4.09 11.90 15.25
N ALA A 139 4.73 11.56 14.12
CA ALA A 139 4.30 10.46 13.24
C ALA A 139 4.16 9.12 13.97
N PHE A 140 5.10 8.77 14.86
CA PHE A 140 5.03 7.51 15.61
C PHE A 140 3.89 7.47 16.62
N GLY A 141 3.56 8.60 17.26
CA GLY A 141 2.40 8.70 18.16
C GLY A 141 1.09 8.49 17.40
N LEU A 142 0.96 9.15 16.25
CA LEU A 142 -0.22 9.00 15.38
C LEU A 142 -0.33 7.60 14.79
N LEU A 143 0.79 6.97 14.41
CA LEU A 143 0.81 5.60 13.90
C LEU A 143 0.32 4.58 14.95
N LYS A 144 0.66 4.78 16.22
CA LYS A 144 0.14 3.93 17.31
C LYS A 144 -1.38 4.11 17.45
N ALA A 145 -1.87 5.34 17.37
CA ALA A 145 -3.30 5.65 17.45
C ALA A 145 -4.12 5.08 16.27
N LEU A 146 -3.51 4.79 15.11
CA LEU A 146 -4.17 4.11 14.00
C LEU A 146 -4.43 2.61 14.24
N ASN A 147 -3.62 1.99 15.10
CA ASN A 147 -3.69 0.56 15.41
C ASN A 147 -4.40 0.28 16.75
N ALA A 148 -4.93 1.33 17.40
CA ALA A 148 -5.80 1.24 18.57
C ALA A 148 -7.25 1.02 18.14
#